data_AF-A0ABD1SWW7-F1
#
_entry.id   AF-A0ABD1SWW7-F1
#
_cell.length_a   1.000
_cell.length_b   1.000
_cell.length_c   1.000
_cell.angle_alpha   90.00
_cell.angle_beta   90.00
_cell.angle_gamma   90.00
#
_symmetry.space_group_name_H-M   'P 1'
#
loop_
_entity.id
_entity.type
_entity.pdbx_description
1 polymer ?
#
loop_
_entity_poly.entity_id
_entity_poly.type
_entity_poly.pdbx_seq_one_letter_code
_entity_poly.pdbx_strand_id
1 'polypeptide(L)'
;MQRQSFLRPPKSQMSSGRPSNYSMFSSLFKSFRIISHVQTQLGVLLEQLHTERSESKVLVKFSDQVLKIALSLDRLAESLSHHYINVPADENVITNVVEYSSTSEEDEVEEEAFHRKVFDSAELRNYTLPKPNRPSGKKKLLGLESVYPSIGQGCARLASTLDRFMTYKAYHMCPDDWDLAQKLMITVCDPLPRRRCFSRTPRYDKPRPLSSSLWTQPRDVDISWSRYKCKNYQCLVSNKTINNKDFYKCSDCFDLTKRGWNVQRNKNVSAEFSIDEILMLKPGEIRIGLDFSPTTGTFAALMREKNVTIASATLNLGAPFNEVIASKGLLPLYISVGSRLPFFDNTLDIVHSTLFMDGWIGIELLQFILLDWDRILRPKGLLYVDRFFCKKENMKMYVDEFDRIGYKKLLWRVVPKKDKLDDELFLLAVLEKPVRG
;
A
#
# COMPACT_ATOMS: atom_id res chain seq x y z
N MET A 1 97.85 -24.69 -14.31
CA MET A 1 97.01 -25.62 -15.10
C MET A 1 95.85 -24.80 -15.67
N GLN A 2 95.97 -24.25 -16.89
CA GLN A 2 95.37 -24.74 -18.15
C GLN A 2 93.84 -24.91 -18.08
N ARG A 3 93.08 -23.97 -18.67
CA ARG A 3 92.40 -23.96 -20.00
C ARG A 3 91.04 -24.68 -19.99
N GLN A 4 89.95 -23.91 -20.11
CA GLN A 4 89.04 -23.75 -21.28
C GLN A 4 88.12 -24.94 -21.57
N SER A 5 86.79 -24.71 -21.54
CA SER A 5 85.93 -24.89 -22.71
C SER A 5 84.48 -24.44 -22.48
N PHE A 6 83.95 -23.79 -23.51
CA PHE A 6 82.59 -23.31 -23.75
C PHE A 6 81.52 -24.39 -23.66
N LEU A 7 80.27 -24.00 -23.37
CA LEU A 7 79.06 -24.30 -24.18
C LEU A 7 77.85 -23.48 -23.67
N ARG A 8 77.10 -22.88 -24.60
CA ARG A 8 75.94 -21.99 -24.39
C ARG A 8 74.72 -22.72 -23.78
N PRO A 9 73.85 -22.05 -23.00
CA PRO A 9 72.46 -22.47 -22.83
C PRO A 9 71.53 -21.79 -23.85
N PRO A 10 70.40 -22.43 -24.23
CA PRO A 10 69.43 -21.89 -25.17
C PRO A 10 68.47 -20.88 -24.52
N LYS A 11 67.76 -20.20 -25.41
CA LYS A 11 66.93 -19.00 -25.22
C LYS A 11 65.67 -19.21 -24.35
N SER A 12 65.41 -18.16 -23.56
CA SER A 12 64.13 -17.47 -23.30
C SER A 12 62.85 -18.29 -23.10
N GLN A 13 62.29 -18.19 -21.89
CA GLN A 13 60.88 -17.83 -21.69
C GLN A 13 60.76 -16.91 -20.47
N MET A 14 60.15 -15.75 -20.70
CA MET A 14 59.77 -14.75 -19.70
C MET A 14 58.61 -15.27 -18.84
N SER A 15 58.70 -15.11 -17.52
CA SER A 15 57.51 -14.90 -16.67
C SER A 15 57.77 -13.70 -15.76
N SER A 16 56.86 -12.75 -15.90
CA SER A 16 56.83 -11.38 -15.42
C SER A 16 56.57 -11.22 -13.92
N GLY A 17 56.99 -10.06 -13.42
CA GLY A 17 56.98 -9.58 -12.04
C GLY A 17 55.65 -9.67 -11.26
N ARG A 18 55.82 -9.79 -9.94
CA ARG A 18 54.79 -9.54 -8.91
C ARG A 18 54.34 -8.07 -8.91
N PRO A 19 53.04 -7.76 -8.77
CA PRO A 19 52.58 -6.47 -8.29
C PRO A 19 52.52 -6.44 -6.75
N SER A 20 52.73 -5.25 -6.19
CA SER A 20 52.91 -4.92 -4.78
C SER A 20 51.62 -4.89 -3.95
N ASN A 21 51.66 -5.50 -2.75
CA ASN A 21 50.59 -5.60 -1.73
C ASN A 21 50.12 -4.28 -1.05
N TYR A 22 50.47 -3.09 -1.55
CA TYR A 22 50.25 -1.84 -0.79
C TYR A 22 48.76 -1.38 -0.72
N SER A 23 47.91 -1.71 -1.70
CA SER A 23 46.50 -1.24 -1.72
C SER A 23 45.59 -2.00 -0.75
N MET A 24 45.82 -3.31 -0.59
CA MET A 24 45.02 -4.20 0.27
C MET A 24 45.20 -3.87 1.75
N PHE A 25 46.42 -3.52 2.17
CA PHE A 25 46.71 -3.13 3.55
C PHE A 25 46.08 -1.79 3.94
N SER A 26 46.01 -0.80 3.03
CA SER A 26 45.36 0.49 3.35
C SER A 26 43.83 0.40 3.47
N SER A 27 43.23 -0.53 2.70
CA SER A 27 41.79 -0.83 2.70
C SER A 27 41.35 -1.52 3.99
N LEU A 28 42.07 -2.57 4.42
CA LEU A 28 41.81 -3.24 5.70
C LEU A 28 41.97 -2.28 6.89
N PHE A 29 42.98 -1.40 6.86
CA PHE A 29 43.16 -0.39 7.91
C PHE A 29 41.97 0.60 8.02
N LYS A 30 41.30 0.93 6.92
CA LYS A 30 40.09 1.78 6.94
C LYS A 30 38.89 1.05 7.53
N SER A 31 38.66 -0.20 7.16
CA SER A 31 37.59 -1.04 7.73
C SER A 31 37.79 -1.27 9.23
N PHE A 32 39.03 -1.51 9.68
CA PHE A 32 39.36 -1.63 11.10
C PHE A 32 39.12 -0.33 11.88
N ARG A 33 39.40 0.84 11.30
CA ARG A 33 39.09 2.14 11.93
C ARG A 33 37.58 2.37 12.09
N ILE A 34 36.77 1.98 11.11
CA ILE A 34 35.31 2.13 11.18
C ILE A 34 34.74 1.18 12.23
N ILE A 35 35.19 -0.07 12.28
CA ILE A 35 34.77 -1.05 13.30
C ILE A 35 35.16 -0.57 14.70
N SER A 36 36.39 -0.07 14.88
CA SER A 36 36.85 0.48 16.16
C SER A 36 36.03 1.70 16.59
N HIS A 37 35.66 2.60 15.65
CA HIS A 37 34.83 3.76 15.94
C HIS A 37 33.41 3.37 16.40
N VAL A 38 32.80 2.39 15.75
CA VAL A 38 31.48 1.86 16.12
C VAL A 38 31.52 1.18 17.49
N GLN A 39 32.58 0.43 17.79
CA GLN A 39 32.77 -0.21 19.10
C GLN A 39 32.92 0.82 20.24
N THR A 40 33.67 1.90 20.01
CA THR A 40 33.79 2.99 21.00
C THR A 40 32.48 3.73 21.21
N GLN A 41 31.72 4.00 20.14
CA GLN A 41 30.41 4.66 20.25
C GLN A 41 29.41 3.79 21.01
N LEU A 42 29.40 2.48 20.78
CA LEU A 42 28.53 1.55 21.50
C LEU A 42 28.90 1.44 22.99
N GLY A 43 30.20 1.49 23.32
CA GLY A 43 30.68 1.48 24.71
C GLY A 43 30.22 2.70 25.51
N VAL A 44 30.32 3.91 24.94
CA VAL A 44 29.85 5.17 25.57
C VAL A 44 28.34 5.15 25.79
N LEU A 45 27.60 4.54 24.86
CA LEU A 45 26.14 4.44 24.88
C LEU A 45 25.64 3.50 25.99
N LEU A 46 26.34 2.39 26.20
CA LEU A 46 26.07 1.44 27.29
C LEU A 46 26.37 2.04 28.67
N GLU A 47 27.41 2.87 28.77
CA GLU A 47 27.78 3.57 30.01
C GLU A 47 26.78 4.68 30.37
N GLN A 48 26.27 5.42 29.36
CA GLN A 48 25.21 6.43 29.53
C GLN A 48 23.86 5.83 29.95
N LEU A 49 23.52 4.64 29.46
CA LEU A 49 22.33 3.89 29.86
C LEU A 49 22.39 3.39 31.31
N HIS A 50 23.59 3.19 31.87
CA HIS A 50 23.76 2.71 33.24
C HIS A 50 23.78 3.83 34.29
N THR A 51 23.97 5.09 33.89
CA THR A 51 24.25 6.21 34.82
C THR A 51 23.14 7.28 34.90
N GLU A 52 22.20 7.38 33.95
CA GLU A 52 21.14 8.41 33.98
C GLU A 52 19.73 7.85 34.31
N ARG A 53 19.00 8.56 35.20
CA ARG A 53 17.77 8.08 35.86
C ARG A 53 16.45 8.72 35.37
N SER A 54 16.43 9.46 34.24
CA SER A 54 15.20 10.10 33.74
C SER A 54 14.90 9.76 32.26
N GLU A 55 13.74 9.15 31.99
CA GLU A 55 13.43 8.45 30.73
C GLU A 55 13.22 9.34 29.48
N SER A 56 12.82 10.61 29.61
CA SER A 56 12.34 11.38 28.46
C SER A 56 13.42 12.06 27.59
N LYS A 57 14.57 12.43 28.16
CA LYS A 57 15.73 12.97 27.37
C LYS A 57 16.66 11.86 26.86
N VAL A 58 16.58 10.67 27.46
CA VAL A 58 17.37 9.49 27.09
C VAL A 58 16.92 8.92 25.76
N LEU A 59 15.60 8.86 25.49
CA LEU A 59 15.08 8.22 24.28
C LEU A 59 15.46 8.95 22.98
N VAL A 60 15.47 10.29 22.98
CA VAL A 60 15.81 11.10 21.80
C VAL A 60 17.31 11.06 21.51
N LYS A 61 18.15 11.16 22.55
CA LYS A 61 19.61 11.02 22.40
C LYS A 61 20.01 9.60 22.00
N PHE A 62 19.32 8.59 22.55
CA PHE A 62 19.50 7.19 22.18
C PHE A 62 19.12 6.93 20.72
N SER A 63 18.00 7.49 20.25
CA SER A 63 17.56 7.36 18.86
C SER A 63 18.55 8.00 17.87
N ASP A 64 19.10 9.17 18.18
CA ASP A 64 20.10 9.85 17.32
C ASP A 64 21.43 9.08 17.26
N GLN A 65 21.86 8.49 18.39
CA GLN A 65 23.09 7.71 18.41
C GLN A 65 22.94 6.33 17.73
N VAL A 66 21.78 5.67 17.86
CA VAL A 66 21.49 4.43 17.12
C VAL A 66 21.46 4.70 15.61
N LEU A 67 20.93 5.85 15.19
CA LEU A 67 20.93 6.26 13.78
C LEU A 67 22.36 6.47 13.25
N LYS A 68 23.26 7.07 14.03
CA LYS A 68 24.68 7.23 13.65
C LYS A 68 25.43 5.90 13.54
N ILE A 69 25.11 4.94 14.41
CA ILE A 69 25.66 3.58 14.34
C ILE A 69 25.14 2.87 13.07
N ALA A 70 23.85 2.98 12.77
CA ALA A 70 23.25 2.39 11.56
C ALA A 70 23.89 2.95 10.28
N LEU A 71 24.07 4.27 10.20
CA LEU A 71 24.73 4.92 9.05
C LEU A 71 26.20 4.51 8.90
N SER A 72 26.89 4.23 10.00
CA SER A 72 28.28 3.76 9.98
C SER A 72 28.40 2.30 9.54
N LEU A 73 27.42 1.45 9.91
CA LEU A 73 27.31 0.07 9.46
C LEU A 73 26.96 -0.04 7.97
N ASP A 74 26.08 0.84 7.46
CA ASP A 74 25.77 0.92 6.03
C ASP A 74 27.01 1.30 5.20
N ARG A 75 27.80 2.29 5.66
CA ARG A 75 29.07 2.64 5.00
C ARG A 75 30.09 1.49 5.02
N LEU A 76 30.11 0.70 6.09
CA LEU A 76 30.97 -0.49 6.17
C LEU A 76 30.49 -1.56 5.18
N ALA A 77 29.18 -1.77 5.06
CA ALA A 77 28.59 -2.72 4.13
C ALA A 77 28.84 -2.32 2.66
N GLU A 78 28.76 -1.04 2.32
CA GLU A 78 29.15 -0.51 1.00
C GLU A 78 30.65 -0.70 0.73
N SER A 79 31.51 -0.45 1.71
CA SER A 79 32.95 -0.67 1.56
C SER A 79 33.32 -2.14 1.35
N LEU A 80 32.53 -3.07 1.91
CA LEU A 80 32.71 -4.51 1.75
C LEU A 80 32.09 -5.04 0.45
N SER A 81 31.01 -4.43 -0.05
CA SER A 81 30.36 -4.83 -1.31
C SER A 81 31.23 -4.50 -2.54
N HIS A 82 32.00 -3.41 -2.49
CA HIS A 82 32.98 -3.07 -3.51
C HIS A 82 34.15 -4.06 -3.64
N HIS A 83 34.40 -4.91 -2.65
CA HIS A 83 35.42 -5.98 -2.74
C HIS A 83 34.92 -7.22 -3.50
N TYR A 84 33.61 -7.43 -3.62
CA TYR A 84 33.04 -8.63 -4.25
C TYR A 84 32.86 -8.51 -5.78
N ILE A 85 33.09 -7.34 -6.37
CA ILE A 85 32.79 -7.07 -7.79
C ILE A 85 34.04 -7.08 -8.70
N ASN A 86 35.26 -7.08 -8.17
CA ASN A 86 36.48 -7.00 -9.00
C ASN A 86 37.02 -8.39 -9.39
N VAL A 87 36.39 -9.04 -10.37
CA VAL A 87 37.05 -9.96 -11.32
C VAL A 87 36.80 -9.39 -12.73
N PRO A 88 37.83 -8.92 -13.46
CA PRO A 88 37.61 -8.14 -14.68
C PRO A 88 37.49 -9.01 -15.94
N ALA A 89 36.59 -8.62 -16.84
CA ALA A 89 36.75 -8.80 -18.27
C ALA A 89 36.88 -7.40 -18.91
N ASP A 90 37.91 -7.28 -19.73
CA ASP A 90 38.49 -6.12 -20.38
C ASP A 90 37.52 -5.35 -21.31
N GLU A 91 37.52 -4.01 -21.27
CA GLU A 91 38.04 -3.12 -22.34
C GLU A 91 37.61 -1.66 -22.14
N ASN A 92 38.62 -0.82 -21.86
CA ASN A 92 38.90 0.54 -22.34
C ASN A 92 37.74 1.52 -22.68
N VAL A 93 37.75 2.70 -22.04
CA VAL A 93 38.29 3.97 -22.62
C VAL A 93 37.89 5.18 -21.75
N ILE A 94 38.93 5.77 -21.14
CA ILE A 94 39.25 7.20 -20.95
C ILE A 94 38.28 8.08 -20.13
N THR A 95 38.67 8.29 -18.88
CA THR A 95 38.40 9.48 -18.07
C THR A 95 39.35 10.61 -18.44
N ASN A 96 38.83 11.82 -18.65
CA ASN A 96 39.58 13.05 -18.46
C ASN A 96 38.93 13.88 -17.34
N VAL A 97 39.74 14.16 -16.33
CA VAL A 97 39.46 14.98 -15.16
C VAL A 97 40.22 16.28 -15.33
N VAL A 98 39.54 17.43 -15.27
CA VAL A 98 40.05 18.76 -14.88
C VAL A 98 38.80 19.63 -14.63
N GLU A 99 38.63 20.55 -13.70
CA GLU A 99 39.17 20.94 -12.39
C GLU A 99 38.24 22.10 -11.96
N TYR A 100 38.04 22.30 -10.66
CA TYR A 100 37.12 23.30 -10.12
C TYR A 100 37.54 24.73 -10.49
N SER A 101 36.57 25.56 -10.88
CA SER A 101 36.63 26.99 -10.58
C SER A 101 35.23 27.56 -10.37
N SER A 102 35.08 28.21 -9.22
CA SER A 102 33.89 28.88 -8.71
C SER A 102 33.63 30.22 -9.40
N THR A 103 32.39 30.51 -9.76
CA THR A 103 31.77 31.83 -9.59
C THR A 103 30.25 31.75 -9.69
N SER A 104 29.61 32.51 -8.82
CA SER A 104 28.18 32.77 -8.66
C SER A 104 27.49 33.27 -9.94
N GLU A 105 26.30 32.75 -10.24
CA GLU A 105 25.14 33.51 -10.71
C GLU A 105 23.88 32.62 -10.62
N GLU A 106 22.75 33.27 -10.35
CA GLU A 106 21.43 32.69 -10.06
C GLU A 106 20.83 32.03 -11.30
N ASP A 107 20.69 30.71 -11.32
CA ASP A 107 19.94 29.99 -12.36
C ASP A 107 18.96 29.00 -11.75
N GLU A 108 17.79 28.94 -12.39
CA GLU A 108 16.62 28.14 -12.06
C GLU A 108 17.01 26.71 -11.67
N VAL A 109 16.48 26.23 -10.55
CA VAL A 109 16.67 24.85 -10.08
C VAL A 109 16.04 23.92 -11.11
N GLU A 110 16.83 23.46 -12.08
CA GLU A 110 16.57 22.20 -12.76
C GLU A 110 16.58 21.13 -11.67
N GLU A 111 15.39 20.60 -11.35
CA GLU A 111 15.25 19.38 -10.55
C GLU A 111 15.92 18.24 -11.31
N GLU A 112 17.24 18.09 -11.11
CA GLU A 112 18.02 16.99 -11.65
C GLU A 112 17.38 15.68 -11.18
N ALA A 113 16.95 14.91 -12.18
CA ALA A 113 16.26 13.66 -12.05
C ALA A 113 16.98 12.71 -11.09
N PHE A 114 16.20 12.14 -10.18
CA PHE A 114 16.56 11.04 -9.30
C PHE A 114 16.81 9.74 -10.11
N HIS A 115 17.77 9.75 -11.04
CA HIS A 115 18.19 8.60 -11.84
C HIS A 115 19.30 7.82 -11.12
N ARG A 116 19.04 7.43 -9.87
CA ARG A 116 19.60 6.15 -9.41
C ARG A 116 18.80 5.05 -10.07
N LYS A 117 19.47 3.95 -10.42
CA LYS A 117 18.86 2.76 -11.04
C LYS A 117 18.02 2.02 -9.99
N VAL A 118 16.91 2.64 -9.55
CA VAL A 118 16.06 2.15 -8.45
C VAL A 118 15.37 0.83 -8.80
N PHE A 119 15.06 0.62 -10.09
CA PHE A 119 14.32 -0.54 -10.58
C PHE A 119 15.14 -1.33 -11.61
N ASP A 120 15.05 -2.65 -11.58
CA ASP A 120 15.74 -3.53 -12.53
C ASP A 120 14.89 -3.90 -13.74
N SER A 121 13.56 -3.94 -13.59
CA SER A 121 12.66 -4.25 -14.70
C SER A 121 12.72 -3.19 -15.81
N ALA A 122 13.08 -3.63 -17.02
CA ALA A 122 13.08 -2.77 -18.21
C ALA A 122 11.69 -2.18 -18.49
N GLU A 123 10.63 -2.95 -18.20
CA GLU A 123 9.26 -2.47 -18.35
C GLU A 123 8.92 -1.39 -17.32
N LEU A 124 9.36 -1.56 -16.07
CA LEU A 124 9.14 -0.57 -15.02
C LEU A 124 9.89 0.73 -15.30
N ARG A 125 11.15 0.64 -15.76
CA ARG A 125 11.91 1.81 -16.23
C ARG A 125 11.17 2.52 -17.36
N ASN A 126 10.67 1.77 -18.34
CA ASN A 126 9.87 2.35 -19.42
C ASN A 126 8.57 2.98 -18.91
N TYR A 127 7.90 2.41 -17.92
CA TYR A 127 6.69 2.99 -17.34
C TYR A 127 6.98 4.35 -16.69
N THR A 128 8.04 4.48 -15.89
CA THR A 128 8.36 5.71 -15.15
C THR A 128 8.86 6.84 -16.04
N LEU A 129 9.31 6.55 -17.27
CA LEU A 129 9.74 7.59 -18.20
C LEU A 129 8.58 8.49 -18.65
N PRO A 130 8.85 9.79 -18.93
CA PRO A 130 7.85 10.67 -19.51
C PRO A 130 7.27 10.11 -20.82
N LYS A 131 5.98 10.34 -21.07
CA LYS A 131 5.27 9.90 -22.27
C LYS A 131 4.99 11.11 -23.15
N PRO A 132 5.73 11.31 -24.26
CA PRO A 132 5.64 12.53 -25.05
C PRO A 132 4.26 12.72 -25.68
N ASN A 133 3.82 13.97 -25.73
CA ASN A 133 2.59 14.40 -26.37
C ASN A 133 2.81 14.42 -27.89
N ARG A 134 2.33 13.36 -28.55
CA ARG A 134 2.57 13.08 -29.99
C ARG A 134 4.05 12.78 -30.29
N PRO A 135 4.37 12.22 -31.47
CA PRO A 135 5.75 11.93 -31.86
C PRO A 135 6.67 13.16 -31.95
N SER A 136 6.11 14.38 -31.96
CA SER A 136 6.84 15.64 -32.16
C SER A 136 6.88 16.55 -30.92
N GLY A 137 6.50 16.05 -29.73
CA GLY A 137 6.65 16.80 -28.46
C GLY A 137 5.83 18.09 -28.34
N LYS A 138 4.76 18.25 -29.12
CA LYS A 138 3.98 19.51 -29.12
C LYS A 138 3.23 19.70 -27.79
N LYS A 139 3.43 20.85 -27.15
CA LYS A 139 2.75 21.32 -25.93
C LYS A 139 1.25 21.55 -26.18
N LYS A 140 0.42 20.51 -26.04
CA LYS A 140 -1.05 20.60 -26.19
C LYS A 140 -1.84 20.28 -24.92
N LEU A 141 -1.26 19.55 -23.99
CA LEU A 141 -1.90 19.19 -22.72
C LEU A 141 -1.39 20.12 -21.61
N LEU A 142 -2.18 21.14 -21.27
CA LEU A 142 -1.83 22.12 -20.22
C LEU A 142 -0.42 22.72 -20.37
N GLY A 143 0.08 22.86 -21.60
CA GLY A 143 1.44 23.37 -21.87
C GLY A 143 2.57 22.34 -21.65
N LEU A 144 2.29 21.11 -21.25
CA LEU A 144 3.29 20.06 -21.06
C LEU A 144 3.69 19.39 -22.38
N GLU A 145 4.95 19.00 -22.52
CA GLU A 145 5.47 18.22 -23.66
C GLU A 145 5.22 16.72 -23.49
N SER A 146 5.02 16.25 -22.26
CA SER A 146 4.82 14.84 -21.93
C SER A 146 3.91 14.65 -20.72
N VAL A 147 3.26 13.50 -20.67
CA VAL A 147 2.53 13.01 -19.50
C VAL A 147 3.44 12.11 -18.66
N TYR A 148 3.44 12.30 -17.35
CA TYR A 148 4.19 11.48 -16.41
C TYR A 148 3.26 10.43 -15.80
N PRO A 149 3.52 9.13 -15.98
CA PRO A 149 2.73 8.10 -15.32
C PRO A 149 2.91 8.13 -13.81
N SER A 150 1.81 8.03 -13.05
CA SER A 150 1.88 7.99 -11.59
C SER A 150 2.37 6.62 -11.11
N ILE A 151 3.25 6.65 -10.11
CA ILE A 151 3.69 5.49 -9.33
C ILE A 151 3.79 5.91 -7.87
N GLY A 152 3.29 5.08 -6.95
CA GLY A 152 3.38 5.39 -5.52
C GLY A 152 4.84 5.49 -5.08
N GLN A 153 5.20 6.52 -4.31
CA GLN A 153 6.58 6.68 -3.82
C GLN A 153 7.06 5.46 -3.01
N GLY A 154 6.15 4.78 -2.30
CA GLY A 154 6.44 3.54 -1.58
C GLY A 154 6.93 2.40 -2.47
N CYS A 155 6.63 2.43 -3.78
CA CYS A 155 7.14 1.45 -4.75
C CYS A 155 8.67 1.41 -4.80
N ALA A 156 9.36 2.55 -4.63
CA ALA A 156 10.82 2.61 -4.65
C ALA A 156 11.45 1.82 -3.48
N ARG A 157 10.78 1.79 -2.32
CA ARG A 157 11.22 1.01 -1.14
C ARG A 157 11.02 -0.49 -1.31
N LEU A 158 10.18 -0.89 -2.28
CA LEU A 158 9.80 -2.27 -2.55
C LEU A 158 10.29 -2.72 -3.93
N ALA A 159 11.37 -2.10 -4.43
CA ALA A 159 11.86 -2.29 -5.79
C ALA A 159 11.98 -3.77 -6.20
N SER A 160 12.61 -4.62 -5.38
CA SER A 160 12.77 -6.05 -5.69
C SER A 160 11.43 -6.80 -5.82
N THR A 161 10.47 -6.49 -4.94
CA THR A 161 9.14 -7.11 -4.94
C THR A 161 8.31 -6.61 -6.12
N LEU A 162 8.43 -5.31 -6.43
CA LEU A 162 7.79 -4.68 -7.56
C LEU A 162 8.38 -5.18 -8.90
N ASP A 163 9.70 -5.35 -8.99
CA ASP A 163 10.36 -5.90 -10.18
C ASP A 163 9.86 -7.31 -10.47
N ARG A 164 9.70 -8.15 -9.44
CA ARG A 164 9.06 -9.47 -9.58
C ARG A 164 7.60 -9.37 -10.06
N PHE A 165 6.85 -8.39 -9.57
CA PHE A 165 5.50 -8.10 -10.08
C PHE A 165 5.53 -7.54 -11.51
N MET A 166 6.63 -6.97 -11.97
CA MET A 166 6.77 -6.48 -13.34
C MET A 166 7.37 -7.54 -14.29
N THR A 167 7.61 -8.77 -13.82
CA THR A 167 8.05 -9.91 -14.66
C THR A 167 6.88 -10.51 -15.44
N TYR A 168 6.31 -9.75 -16.36
CA TYR A 168 5.31 -10.23 -17.32
C TYR A 168 5.73 -9.92 -18.75
N LYS A 169 5.03 -10.51 -19.73
CA LYS A 169 5.23 -10.19 -21.14
C LYS A 169 4.11 -9.27 -21.60
N ALA A 170 4.47 -8.12 -22.17
CA ALA A 170 3.50 -7.20 -22.75
C ALA A 170 2.67 -7.91 -23.83
N TYR A 171 1.37 -7.65 -23.86
CA TYR A 171 0.37 -8.28 -24.74
C TYR A 171 0.21 -9.79 -24.54
N HIS A 172 0.56 -10.32 -23.36
CA HIS A 172 0.22 -11.67 -22.93
C HIS A 172 -0.69 -11.64 -21.70
N MET A 173 -1.16 -12.81 -21.24
CA MET A 173 -1.91 -12.94 -20.00
C MET A 173 -1.07 -12.49 -18.81
N CYS A 174 -1.67 -11.72 -17.89
CA CYS A 174 -1.02 -11.36 -16.64
C CYS A 174 -0.74 -12.61 -15.80
N PRO A 175 0.39 -12.64 -15.06
CA PRO A 175 0.64 -13.65 -14.05
C PRO A 175 -0.52 -13.73 -13.04
N ASP A 176 -0.75 -14.92 -12.52
CA ASP A 176 -1.70 -15.14 -11.42
C ASP A 176 -0.98 -14.87 -10.10
N ASP A 177 -0.92 -13.60 -9.71
CA ASP A 177 -0.19 -13.09 -8.54
C ASP A 177 -0.92 -11.90 -7.87
N TRP A 178 -2.25 -11.98 -7.82
CA TRP A 178 -3.10 -10.94 -7.20
C TRP A 178 -2.72 -10.69 -5.72
N ASP A 179 -2.22 -11.71 -5.02
CA ASP A 179 -1.78 -11.60 -3.62
C ASP A 179 -0.49 -10.75 -3.50
N LEU A 180 0.41 -10.85 -4.49
CA LEU A 180 1.59 -10.00 -4.60
C LEU A 180 1.18 -8.56 -4.90
N ALA A 181 0.23 -8.36 -5.83
CA ALA A 181 -0.32 -7.05 -6.15
C ALA A 181 -0.93 -6.38 -4.91
N GLN A 182 -1.76 -7.10 -4.16
CA GLN A 182 -2.39 -6.59 -2.95
C GLN A 182 -1.36 -6.26 -1.85
N LYS A 183 -0.32 -7.09 -1.68
CA LYS A 183 0.79 -6.80 -0.75
C LYS A 183 1.47 -5.49 -1.08
N LEU A 184 1.78 -5.25 -2.37
CA LEU A 184 2.35 -3.99 -2.84
C LEU A 184 1.42 -2.80 -2.55
N MET A 185 0.12 -2.92 -2.84
CA MET A 185 -0.87 -1.86 -2.57
C MET A 185 -0.98 -1.52 -1.08
N ILE A 186 -1.04 -2.52 -0.21
CA ILE A 186 -1.13 -2.31 1.25
C ILE A 186 0.15 -1.68 1.81
N THR A 187 1.29 -1.91 1.17
CA THR A 187 2.61 -1.37 1.57
C THR A 187 2.98 -0.06 0.85
N VAL A 188 1.97 0.70 0.39
CA VAL A 188 2.10 2.05 -0.18
C VAL A 188 2.69 2.08 -1.61
N CYS A 189 2.65 0.96 -2.33
CA CYS A 189 2.90 0.93 -3.77
C CYS A 189 1.56 0.90 -4.53
N ASP A 190 0.90 2.05 -4.57
CA ASP A 190 -0.38 2.28 -5.26
C ASP A 190 -0.36 3.69 -5.90
N PRO A 191 -0.76 3.87 -7.17
CA PRO A 191 -1.23 2.87 -8.11
C PRO A 191 -0.12 1.91 -8.58
N LEU A 192 -0.50 0.66 -8.85
CA LEU A 192 0.40 -0.33 -9.45
C LEU A 192 0.67 -0.03 -10.94
N PRO A 193 1.92 -0.19 -11.43
CA PRO A 193 2.31 0.21 -12.78
C PRO A 193 1.95 -0.80 -13.90
N ARG A 194 1.59 -2.05 -13.56
CA ARG A 194 1.27 -3.10 -14.54
C ARG A 194 0.00 -2.76 -15.33
N ARG A 195 0.15 -2.48 -16.63
CA ARG A 195 -0.99 -2.12 -17.52
C ARG A 195 -0.93 -2.74 -18.92
N ARG A 196 0.11 -3.51 -19.23
CA ARG A 196 0.36 -4.01 -20.61
C ARG A 196 0.14 -5.50 -20.77
N CYS A 197 -0.54 -6.17 -19.84
CA CYS A 197 -0.95 -7.56 -19.96
C CYS A 197 -2.48 -7.68 -19.88
N PHE A 198 -3.03 -8.79 -20.37
CA PHE A 198 -4.46 -9.07 -20.36
C PHE A 198 -4.87 -9.70 -19.02
N SER A 199 -5.88 -9.12 -18.37
CA SER A 199 -6.46 -9.64 -17.13
C SER A 199 -6.96 -11.07 -17.32
N ARG A 200 -6.76 -11.91 -16.31
CA ARG A 200 -7.31 -13.27 -16.32
C ARG A 200 -8.82 -13.20 -16.19
N THR A 201 -9.54 -13.82 -17.11
CA THR A 201 -10.98 -13.98 -17.03
C THR A 201 -11.27 -15.41 -16.55
N PRO A 202 -12.11 -15.60 -15.53
CA PRO A 202 -12.78 -16.88 -15.30
C PRO A 202 -13.55 -17.32 -16.56
N ARG A 203 -14.12 -18.52 -16.54
CA ARG A 203 -14.88 -19.02 -17.71
C ARG A 203 -16.03 -18.06 -18.01
N TYR A 204 -16.07 -17.52 -19.24
CA TYR A 204 -17.12 -16.59 -19.64
C TYR A 204 -18.47 -17.31 -19.75
N ASP A 205 -19.46 -16.75 -19.09
CA ASP A 205 -20.87 -17.03 -19.27
C ASP A 205 -21.65 -15.71 -19.23
N LYS A 206 -22.83 -15.68 -19.85
CA LYS A 206 -23.67 -14.49 -19.91
C LYS A 206 -24.04 -14.01 -18.49
N PRO A 207 -23.79 -12.74 -18.13
CA PRO A 207 -24.20 -12.20 -16.84
C PRO A 207 -25.71 -12.30 -16.62
N ARG A 208 -26.09 -12.52 -15.35
CA ARG A 208 -27.50 -12.52 -14.94
C ARG A 208 -28.08 -11.10 -15.02
N PRO A 209 -29.39 -10.95 -15.31
CA PRO A 209 -30.06 -9.66 -15.17
C PRO A 209 -29.90 -9.09 -13.76
N LEU A 210 -29.77 -7.76 -13.66
CA LEU A 210 -29.50 -7.05 -12.40
C LEU A 210 -30.48 -7.42 -11.28
N SER A 211 -31.76 -7.56 -11.59
CA SER A 211 -32.80 -7.93 -10.62
C SER A 211 -32.54 -9.28 -9.94
N SER A 212 -31.92 -10.22 -10.64
CA SER A 212 -31.59 -11.55 -10.14
C SER A 212 -30.17 -11.65 -9.57
N SER A 213 -29.22 -10.86 -10.09
CA SER A 213 -27.81 -10.98 -9.71
C SER A 213 -27.53 -10.51 -8.29
N LEU A 214 -28.26 -9.52 -7.76
CA LEU A 214 -27.99 -8.90 -6.46
C LEU A 214 -27.91 -9.91 -5.30
N TRP A 215 -28.73 -10.96 -5.34
CA TRP A 215 -28.91 -11.91 -4.23
C TRP A 215 -28.71 -13.37 -4.63
N THR A 216 -28.26 -13.62 -5.86
CA THR A 216 -27.96 -14.97 -6.32
C THR A 216 -26.50 -15.28 -6.08
N GLN A 217 -26.22 -16.43 -5.47
CA GLN A 217 -24.86 -16.93 -5.30
C GLN A 217 -24.17 -17.10 -6.68
N PRO A 218 -22.95 -16.56 -6.85
CA PRO A 218 -22.15 -16.78 -8.06
C PRO A 218 -21.75 -18.24 -8.19
N ARG A 219 -21.60 -18.75 -9.43
CA ARG A 219 -21.13 -20.13 -9.62
C ARG A 219 -19.64 -20.18 -9.40
N ASP A 220 -19.14 -21.35 -9.01
CA ASP A 220 -17.70 -21.54 -8.78
C ASP A 220 -16.86 -21.26 -10.04
N VAL A 221 -17.43 -21.43 -11.24
CA VAL A 221 -16.76 -21.14 -12.52
C VAL A 221 -16.60 -19.65 -12.80
N ASP A 222 -17.38 -18.79 -12.13
CA ASP A 222 -17.38 -17.33 -12.30
C ASP A 222 -16.29 -16.66 -11.44
N ILE A 223 -15.63 -17.41 -10.56
CA ILE A 223 -14.65 -16.92 -9.58
C ILE A 223 -13.28 -17.56 -9.83
N SER A 224 -12.22 -16.75 -9.76
CA SER A 224 -10.85 -17.27 -9.76
C SER A 224 -10.44 -17.72 -8.36
N TRP A 225 -10.46 -19.03 -8.11
CA TRP A 225 -10.09 -19.62 -6.81
C TRP A 225 -8.58 -19.75 -6.56
N SER A 226 -7.76 -19.19 -7.45
CA SER A 226 -6.31 -19.23 -7.29
C SER A 226 -5.86 -18.48 -6.04
N ARG A 227 -4.89 -19.07 -5.33
CA ARG A 227 -4.25 -18.50 -4.12
C ARG A 227 -5.15 -18.20 -2.92
N TYR A 228 -6.45 -18.46 -2.99
CA TYR A 228 -7.33 -18.53 -1.83
C TYR A 228 -7.24 -19.90 -1.14
N LYS A 229 -7.51 -19.93 0.17
CA LYS A 229 -7.66 -21.18 0.92
C LYS A 229 -8.90 -21.97 0.45
N CYS A 230 -10.02 -21.27 0.26
CA CYS A 230 -11.23 -21.86 -0.31
C CYS A 230 -11.11 -22.08 -1.83
N LYS A 231 -11.72 -23.16 -2.31
CA LYS A 231 -11.72 -23.58 -3.73
C LYS A 231 -13.10 -23.61 -4.39
N ASN A 232 -14.13 -23.26 -3.63
CA ASN A 232 -15.50 -23.14 -4.06
C ASN A 232 -16.25 -22.24 -3.08
N TYR A 233 -17.45 -21.80 -3.47
CA TYR A 233 -18.29 -20.92 -2.69
C TYR A 233 -18.80 -21.62 -1.42
N GLN A 234 -19.07 -22.91 -1.50
CA GLN A 234 -19.52 -23.70 -0.34
C GLN A 234 -18.51 -23.65 0.82
N CYS A 235 -17.21 -23.62 0.52
CA CYS A 235 -16.16 -23.44 1.53
C CYS A 235 -16.31 -22.10 2.26
N LEU A 236 -16.65 -21.02 1.55
CA LEU A 236 -16.81 -19.69 2.14
C LEU A 236 -17.97 -19.67 3.14
N VAL A 237 -19.11 -20.27 2.80
CA VAL A 237 -20.33 -20.27 3.65
C VAL A 237 -20.40 -21.41 4.66
N SER A 238 -19.36 -22.26 4.77
CA SER A 238 -19.38 -23.39 5.70
C SER A 238 -19.10 -22.97 7.15
N ASN A 239 -19.76 -23.60 8.12
CA ASN A 239 -19.58 -23.33 9.56
C ASN A 239 -18.12 -23.48 10.04
N LYS A 240 -17.31 -24.32 9.37
CA LYS A 240 -15.88 -24.50 9.68
C LYS A 240 -15.06 -23.24 9.36
N THR A 241 -15.46 -22.51 8.32
CA THR A 241 -14.76 -21.30 7.82
C THR A 241 -15.28 -20.04 8.51
N ILE A 242 -16.60 -19.93 8.70
CA ILE A 242 -17.29 -18.79 9.32
C ILE A 242 -16.71 -18.43 10.70
N ASN A 243 -16.34 -19.43 11.49
CA ASN A 243 -15.82 -19.24 12.85
C ASN A 243 -14.30 -19.05 12.92
N ASN A 244 -13.59 -19.11 11.78
CA ASN A 244 -12.14 -19.02 11.74
C ASN A 244 -11.68 -17.70 11.11
N LYS A 245 -11.21 -16.78 11.98
CA LYS A 245 -10.69 -15.46 11.58
C LYS A 245 -9.47 -15.51 10.64
N ASP A 246 -8.79 -16.66 10.54
CA ASP A 246 -7.65 -16.85 9.65
C ASP A 246 -8.06 -17.03 8.18
N PHE A 247 -9.36 -17.14 7.88
CA PHE A 247 -9.84 -17.35 6.51
C PHE A 247 -10.11 -16.03 5.78
N TYR A 248 -10.94 -15.14 6.35
CA TYR A 248 -11.20 -13.81 5.78
C TYR A 248 -11.88 -12.86 6.78
N LYS A 249 -11.74 -11.54 6.56
CA LYS A 249 -12.24 -10.49 7.46
C LYS A 249 -13.74 -10.20 7.25
N CYS A 250 -14.62 -11.20 7.43
CA CYS A 250 -16.07 -11.04 7.69
C CYS A 250 -16.76 -12.42 7.78
N SER A 251 -17.33 -12.82 8.91
CA SER A 251 -17.85 -14.20 9.08
C SER A 251 -19.10 -14.52 8.25
N ASP A 252 -19.91 -13.54 7.85
CA ASP A 252 -21.22 -13.77 7.22
C ASP A 252 -21.40 -13.07 5.86
N CYS A 253 -20.38 -12.39 5.35
CA CYS A 253 -20.49 -11.59 4.13
C CYS A 253 -20.79 -12.40 2.86
N PHE A 254 -20.43 -13.68 2.79
CA PHE A 254 -20.70 -14.51 1.60
C PHE A 254 -22.07 -15.22 1.68
N ASP A 255 -22.79 -15.12 2.79
CA ASP A 255 -24.17 -15.60 2.85
C ASP A 255 -25.12 -14.51 2.32
N LEU A 256 -25.41 -14.57 1.02
CA LEU A 256 -26.25 -13.56 0.34
C LEU A 256 -27.72 -13.61 0.76
N THR A 257 -28.15 -14.62 1.53
CA THR A 257 -29.50 -14.64 2.12
C THR A 257 -29.63 -13.61 3.25
N LYS A 258 -28.51 -13.23 3.87
CA LYS A 258 -28.46 -12.24 4.94
C LYS A 258 -28.47 -10.83 4.37
N ARG A 259 -29.69 -10.31 4.21
CA ARG A 259 -29.95 -8.91 3.86
C ARG A 259 -29.89 -8.03 5.11
N GLY A 260 -28.68 -7.80 5.65
CA GLY A 260 -28.46 -6.83 6.74
C GLY A 260 -29.13 -5.48 6.42
N TRP A 261 -29.54 -4.68 7.40
CA TRP A 261 -30.23 -3.38 7.18
C TRP A 261 -31.63 -3.43 6.50
N ASN A 262 -32.14 -4.59 6.06
CA ASN A 262 -33.47 -4.72 5.42
C ASN A 262 -34.63 -4.84 6.42
N VAL A 263 -34.37 -5.21 7.68
CA VAL A 263 -35.41 -5.40 8.70
C VAL A 263 -35.15 -4.48 9.88
N GLN A 264 -36.19 -3.76 10.30
CA GLN A 264 -36.17 -3.02 11.56
C GLN A 264 -36.21 -4.03 12.72
N ARG A 265 -35.04 -4.53 13.07
CA ARG A 265 -34.87 -5.38 14.26
C ARG A 265 -35.25 -4.55 15.49
N ASN A 266 -35.85 -5.19 16.49
CA ASN A 266 -36.24 -4.54 17.74
C ASN A 266 -35.12 -3.61 18.24
N LYS A 267 -35.43 -2.34 18.49
CA LYS A 267 -34.47 -1.31 18.96
C LYS A 267 -33.70 -1.72 20.23
N ASN A 268 -34.26 -2.66 20.99
CA ASN A 268 -33.65 -3.21 22.22
C ASN A 268 -32.65 -4.37 21.95
N VAL A 269 -32.61 -4.91 20.72
CA VAL A 269 -31.83 -6.10 20.35
C VAL A 269 -30.81 -5.80 19.25
N SER A 270 -31.12 -4.91 18.31
CA SER A 270 -30.20 -4.54 17.23
C SER A 270 -29.95 -3.04 17.24
N ALA A 271 -28.68 -2.67 17.15
CA ALA A 271 -28.26 -1.28 17.12
C ALA A 271 -28.32 -0.66 15.71
N GLU A 272 -28.43 -1.49 14.67
CA GLU A 272 -28.38 -1.14 13.24
C GLU A 272 -29.54 -0.21 12.84
N PHE A 273 -29.26 0.74 11.92
CA PHE A 273 -30.29 1.59 11.28
C PHE A 273 -30.73 0.96 9.96
N SER A 274 -32.01 0.91 9.65
CA SER A 274 -32.46 0.34 8.36
C SER A 274 -32.12 1.27 7.19
N ILE A 275 -32.05 0.72 5.97
CA ILE A 275 -31.86 1.54 4.75
C ILE A 275 -32.95 2.59 4.62
N ASP A 276 -34.20 2.23 4.94
CA ASP A 276 -35.32 3.16 4.89
C ASP A 276 -35.17 4.28 5.92
N GLU A 277 -34.70 3.98 7.14
CA GLU A 277 -34.38 5.01 8.16
C GLU A 277 -33.31 5.99 7.65
N ILE A 278 -32.26 5.50 6.97
CA ILE A 278 -31.21 6.35 6.39
C ILE A 278 -31.75 7.23 5.26
N LEU A 279 -32.51 6.65 4.32
CA LEU A 279 -33.06 7.39 3.19
C LEU A 279 -34.10 8.44 3.63
N MET A 280 -34.83 8.20 4.72
CA MET A 280 -35.77 9.16 5.29
C MET A 280 -35.11 10.39 5.90
N LEU A 281 -33.82 10.34 6.26
CA LEU A 281 -33.11 11.54 6.75
C LEU A 281 -32.97 12.60 5.67
N LYS A 282 -32.87 12.20 4.39
CA LYS A 282 -32.78 13.10 3.24
C LYS A 282 -33.56 12.55 2.03
N PRO A 283 -34.90 12.61 2.05
CA PRO A 283 -35.74 12.02 1.01
C PRO A 283 -35.42 12.59 -0.38
N GLY A 284 -35.09 11.70 -1.33
CA GLY A 284 -34.79 12.09 -2.72
C GLY A 284 -33.43 12.73 -2.96
N GLU A 285 -32.62 12.94 -1.93
CA GLU A 285 -31.31 13.61 -2.07
C GLU A 285 -30.13 12.64 -2.23
N ILE A 286 -30.26 11.40 -1.76
CA ILE A 286 -29.21 10.37 -1.78
C ILE A 286 -29.33 9.57 -3.07
N ARG A 287 -28.35 9.70 -3.97
CA ARG A 287 -28.38 9.10 -5.32
C ARG A 287 -27.10 8.33 -5.62
N ILE A 288 -25.96 8.85 -5.17
CA ILE A 288 -24.65 8.23 -5.34
C ILE A 288 -23.86 8.19 -4.03
N GLY A 289 -23.07 7.15 -3.84
CA GLY A 289 -22.28 7.01 -2.62
C GLY A 289 -21.16 5.99 -2.70
N LEU A 290 -20.46 5.84 -1.59
CA LEU A 290 -19.36 4.92 -1.39
C LEU A 290 -19.65 4.02 -0.19
N ASP A 291 -19.38 2.73 -0.33
CA ASP A 291 -19.35 1.76 0.76
C ASP A 291 -17.91 1.26 0.93
N PHE A 292 -17.19 1.78 1.91
CA PHE A 292 -15.82 1.40 2.22
C PHE A 292 -15.81 0.33 3.32
N SER A 293 -16.10 -0.91 2.94
CA SER A 293 -16.32 -2.00 3.89
C SER A 293 -15.80 -3.33 3.36
N PRO A 294 -15.24 -4.22 4.20
CA PRO A 294 -14.78 -5.56 3.82
C PRO A 294 -15.97 -6.51 3.66
N THR A 295 -16.88 -6.21 2.73
CA THR A 295 -18.12 -6.95 2.48
C THR A 295 -18.26 -7.32 1.00
N THR A 296 -19.27 -8.12 0.67
CA THR A 296 -19.61 -8.50 -0.71
C THR A 296 -20.59 -7.53 -1.37
N GLY A 297 -20.67 -6.29 -0.88
CA GLY A 297 -21.55 -5.24 -1.44
C GLY A 297 -23.01 -5.37 -1.02
N THR A 298 -23.30 -5.89 0.17
CA THR A 298 -24.68 -6.02 0.69
C THR A 298 -25.37 -4.66 0.84
N PHE A 299 -24.68 -3.66 1.39
CA PHE A 299 -25.22 -2.31 1.50
C PHE A 299 -25.50 -1.71 0.12
N ALA A 300 -24.54 -1.84 -0.80
CA ALA A 300 -24.70 -1.39 -2.19
C ALA A 300 -25.85 -2.10 -2.92
N ALA A 301 -26.10 -3.39 -2.67
CA ALA A 301 -27.22 -4.13 -3.23
C ALA A 301 -28.58 -3.59 -2.76
N LEU A 302 -28.72 -3.31 -1.47
CA LEU A 302 -29.97 -2.77 -0.90
C LEU A 302 -30.23 -1.33 -1.36
N MET A 303 -29.17 -0.51 -1.40
CA MET A 303 -29.24 0.84 -1.95
C MET A 303 -29.64 0.79 -3.44
N ARG A 304 -29.16 -0.20 -4.20
CA ARG A 304 -29.55 -0.39 -5.60
C ARG A 304 -31.03 -0.72 -5.76
N GLU A 305 -31.63 -1.52 -4.88
CA GLU A 305 -33.09 -1.77 -4.88
C GLU A 305 -33.91 -0.49 -4.68
N LYS A 306 -33.31 0.54 -4.06
CA LYS A 306 -33.87 1.88 -3.87
C LYS A 306 -33.39 2.90 -4.90
N ASN A 307 -32.85 2.44 -6.04
CA ASN A 307 -32.31 3.25 -7.14
C ASN A 307 -31.10 4.14 -6.78
N VAL A 308 -30.35 3.80 -5.72
CA VAL A 308 -29.12 4.49 -5.33
C VAL A 308 -27.90 3.72 -5.85
N THR A 309 -26.95 4.43 -6.46
CA THR A 309 -25.71 3.84 -6.98
C THR A 309 -24.59 3.95 -5.96
N ILE A 310 -24.13 2.82 -5.45
CA ILE A 310 -23.00 2.77 -4.50
C ILE A 310 -21.80 2.09 -5.16
N ALA A 311 -20.64 2.71 -5.04
CA ALA A 311 -19.36 2.07 -5.30
C ALA A 311 -18.89 1.34 -4.02
N SER A 312 -18.53 0.06 -4.10
CA SER A 312 -18.06 -0.73 -2.96
C SER A 312 -16.54 -0.84 -2.98
N ALA A 313 -15.86 -0.20 -2.04
CA ALA A 313 -14.41 -0.23 -1.91
C ALA A 313 -13.96 -1.31 -0.93
N THR A 314 -13.19 -2.29 -1.43
CA THR A 314 -12.57 -3.33 -0.60
C THR A 314 -11.42 -4.02 -1.32
N LEU A 315 -10.49 -4.59 -0.54
CA LEU A 315 -9.49 -5.55 -1.03
C LEU A 315 -10.01 -6.98 -0.92
N ASN A 316 -9.29 -7.94 -1.52
CA ASN A 316 -9.59 -9.37 -1.42
C ASN A 316 -8.90 -9.95 -0.18
N LEU A 317 -9.51 -9.71 0.99
CA LEU A 317 -8.97 -10.08 2.32
C LEU A 317 -9.12 -11.57 2.62
N GLY A 318 -8.43 -12.43 1.87
CA GLY A 318 -8.45 -13.89 2.03
C GLY A 318 -9.62 -14.60 1.33
N ALA A 319 -10.50 -13.82 0.69
CA ALA A 319 -11.65 -14.29 -0.08
C ALA A 319 -11.93 -13.36 -1.28
N PRO A 320 -12.67 -13.83 -2.31
CA PRO A 320 -12.88 -13.11 -3.57
C PRO A 320 -14.00 -12.05 -3.47
N PHE A 321 -13.82 -11.04 -2.64
CA PHE A 321 -14.84 -10.01 -2.39
C PHE A 321 -15.21 -9.23 -3.66
N ASN A 322 -14.22 -8.78 -4.43
CA ASN A 322 -14.44 -7.93 -5.60
C ASN A 322 -15.10 -8.68 -6.76
N GLU A 323 -14.76 -9.95 -6.94
CA GLU A 323 -15.39 -10.84 -7.91
C GLU A 323 -16.87 -11.07 -7.56
N VAL A 324 -17.19 -11.27 -6.27
CA VAL A 324 -18.58 -11.39 -5.82
C VAL A 324 -19.34 -10.08 -5.99
N ILE A 325 -18.77 -8.92 -5.64
CA ILE A 325 -19.39 -7.61 -5.88
C ILE A 325 -19.70 -7.42 -7.38
N ALA A 326 -18.73 -7.69 -8.26
CA ALA A 326 -18.91 -7.56 -9.70
C ALA A 326 -20.01 -8.52 -10.24
N SER A 327 -20.02 -9.77 -9.76
CA SER A 327 -21.01 -10.77 -10.18
C SER A 327 -22.46 -10.40 -9.81
N LYS A 328 -22.64 -9.57 -8.76
CA LYS A 328 -23.93 -9.01 -8.36
C LYS A 328 -24.38 -7.86 -9.26
N GLY A 329 -23.55 -7.40 -10.20
CA GLY A 329 -23.81 -6.21 -11.02
C GLY A 329 -23.56 -4.90 -10.28
N LEU A 330 -22.72 -4.93 -9.24
CA LEU A 330 -22.32 -3.76 -8.44
C LEU A 330 -20.94 -3.27 -8.86
N LEU A 331 -20.55 -2.07 -8.40
CA LEU A 331 -19.30 -1.42 -8.79
C LEU A 331 -18.22 -1.64 -7.71
N PRO A 332 -17.27 -2.58 -7.90
CA PRO A 332 -16.14 -2.72 -6.99
C PRO A 332 -15.07 -1.63 -7.24
N LEU A 333 -14.50 -1.10 -6.16
CA LEU A 333 -13.29 -0.28 -6.17
C LEU A 333 -12.19 -1.03 -5.42
N TYR A 334 -11.19 -1.50 -6.16
CA TYR A 334 -10.06 -2.22 -5.59
C TYR A 334 -9.01 -1.23 -5.08
N ILE A 335 -9.17 -0.76 -3.84
CA ILE A 335 -8.35 0.30 -3.25
C ILE A 335 -8.03 0.00 -1.78
N SER A 336 -6.84 0.39 -1.34
CA SER A 336 -6.41 0.32 0.06
C SER A 336 -6.89 1.54 0.84
N VAL A 337 -7.07 1.40 2.15
CA VAL A 337 -7.42 2.51 3.05
C VAL A 337 -6.33 3.57 3.16
N GLY A 338 -5.08 3.22 2.85
CA GLY A 338 -3.97 4.16 2.79
C GLY A 338 -3.96 5.02 1.53
N SER A 339 -4.82 4.74 0.55
CA SER A 339 -4.84 5.43 -0.74
C SER A 339 -5.89 6.54 -0.72
N ARG A 340 -5.54 7.70 -1.28
CA ARG A 340 -6.50 8.78 -1.52
C ARG A 340 -7.56 8.32 -2.52
N LEU A 341 -8.83 8.55 -2.19
CA LEU A 341 -9.96 8.09 -2.98
C LEU A 341 -10.03 8.79 -4.34
N PRO A 342 -10.25 8.06 -5.46
CA PRO A 342 -10.21 8.59 -6.81
C PRO A 342 -11.51 9.27 -7.24
N PHE A 343 -12.16 9.97 -6.30
CA PHE A 343 -13.33 10.81 -6.59
C PHE A 343 -12.94 12.27 -6.66
N PHE A 344 -13.65 13.04 -7.47
CA PHE A 344 -13.58 14.49 -7.42
C PHE A 344 -14.15 15.02 -6.10
N ASP A 345 -13.75 16.21 -5.69
CA ASP A 345 -14.16 16.80 -4.43
C ASP A 345 -15.67 17.09 -4.45
N ASN A 346 -16.34 16.91 -3.30
CA ASN A 346 -17.77 17.15 -3.10
C ASN A 346 -18.70 16.37 -4.07
N THR A 347 -18.35 15.13 -4.41
CA THR A 347 -19.09 14.33 -5.40
C THR A 347 -20.24 13.53 -4.78
N LEU A 348 -20.04 12.89 -3.62
CA LEU A 348 -20.91 11.84 -3.11
C LEU A 348 -21.97 12.37 -2.14
N ASP A 349 -23.16 11.74 -2.17
CA ASP A 349 -24.27 12.07 -1.28
C ASP A 349 -24.16 11.31 0.06
N ILE A 350 -23.54 10.13 0.06
CA ILE A 350 -23.32 9.29 1.24
C ILE A 350 -21.98 8.52 1.18
N VAL A 351 -21.31 8.42 2.32
CA VAL A 351 -20.19 7.50 2.56
C VAL A 351 -20.60 6.58 3.71
N HIS A 352 -20.52 5.27 3.47
CA HIS A 352 -20.84 4.22 4.43
C HIS A 352 -19.59 3.39 4.72
N SER A 353 -19.44 2.95 5.97
CA SER A 353 -18.44 1.96 6.37
C SER A 353 -19.02 1.07 7.47
N THR A 354 -18.84 -0.24 7.35
CA THR A 354 -19.24 -1.22 8.35
C THR A 354 -18.17 -2.25 8.63
N LEU A 355 -17.96 -2.61 9.90
CA LEU A 355 -17.00 -3.64 10.36
C LEU A 355 -15.56 -3.47 9.84
N PHE A 356 -15.24 -2.29 9.31
CA PHE A 356 -13.96 -1.97 8.71
C PHE A 356 -13.08 -1.20 9.69
N MET A 357 -13.64 -0.08 10.17
CA MET A 357 -13.04 0.79 11.15
C MET A 357 -13.24 0.20 12.54
N ASP A 358 -12.15 -0.31 13.10
CA ASP A 358 -12.15 -0.89 14.44
C ASP A 358 -10.87 -0.47 15.18
N GLY A 359 -10.70 -0.95 16.42
CA GLY A 359 -9.59 -0.60 17.29
C GLY A 359 -8.17 -0.84 16.76
N TRP A 360 -7.98 -1.49 15.60
CA TRP A 360 -6.67 -1.56 14.93
C TRP A 360 -6.22 -0.23 14.29
N ILE A 361 -7.14 0.69 13.98
CA ILE A 361 -6.82 1.94 13.26
C ILE A 361 -6.19 2.95 14.23
N GLY A 362 -4.95 3.35 13.96
CA GLY A 362 -4.32 4.47 14.68
C GLY A 362 -5.00 5.81 14.38
N ILE A 363 -4.96 6.74 15.35
CA ILE A 363 -5.67 8.04 15.26
C ILE A 363 -5.24 8.88 14.05
N GLU A 364 -3.95 8.95 13.74
CA GLU A 364 -3.46 9.69 12.57
C GLU A 364 -4.04 9.13 11.26
N LEU A 365 -4.07 7.80 11.13
CA LEU A 365 -4.67 7.15 9.96
C LEU A 365 -6.18 7.43 9.89
N LEU A 366 -6.89 7.39 11.03
CA LEU A 366 -8.30 7.74 11.08
C LEU A 366 -8.54 9.18 10.61
N GLN A 367 -7.70 10.14 11.01
CA GLN A 367 -7.82 11.52 10.56
C GLN A 367 -7.68 11.64 9.04
N PHE A 368 -6.69 10.97 8.43
CA PHE A 368 -6.56 10.94 6.97
C PHE A 368 -7.80 10.35 6.29
N ILE A 369 -8.35 9.26 6.82
CA ILE A 369 -9.58 8.63 6.31
C ILE A 369 -10.75 9.62 6.40
N LEU A 370 -10.99 10.22 7.57
CA LEU A 370 -12.10 11.12 7.81
C LEU A 370 -12.03 12.38 6.94
N LEU A 371 -10.82 12.94 6.75
CA LEU A 371 -10.62 14.11 5.90
C LEU A 371 -10.76 13.78 4.41
N ASP A 372 -10.34 12.60 3.97
CA ASP A 372 -10.54 12.19 2.58
C ASP A 372 -12.02 11.85 2.29
N TRP A 373 -12.73 11.27 3.27
CA TRP A 373 -14.18 11.08 3.20
C TRP A 373 -14.93 12.42 3.22
N ASP A 374 -14.50 13.36 4.06
CA ASP A 374 -15.03 14.73 4.05
C ASP A 374 -14.85 15.38 2.69
N ARG A 375 -13.65 15.28 2.10
CA ARG A 375 -13.35 15.83 0.78
C ARG A 375 -14.32 15.34 -0.29
N ILE A 376 -14.63 14.05 -0.33
CA ILE A 376 -15.49 13.47 -1.39
C ILE A 376 -16.98 13.62 -1.11
N LEU A 377 -17.38 13.85 0.13
CA LEU A 377 -18.77 14.12 0.49
C LEU A 377 -19.16 15.54 0.06
N ARG A 378 -20.30 15.69 -0.62
CA ARG A 378 -20.85 17.02 -0.90
C ARG A 378 -21.31 17.70 0.40
N PRO A 379 -21.38 19.04 0.47
CA PRO A 379 -22.02 19.73 1.58
C PRO A 379 -23.42 19.15 1.82
N LYS A 380 -23.80 18.95 3.09
CA LYS A 380 -25.04 18.26 3.49
C LYS A 380 -25.12 16.76 3.16
N GLY A 381 -24.07 16.15 2.63
CA GLY A 381 -23.94 14.70 2.47
C GLY A 381 -23.84 13.98 3.83
N LEU A 382 -24.07 12.66 3.81
CA LEU A 382 -24.10 11.83 5.00
C LEU A 382 -22.84 10.97 5.13
N LEU A 383 -22.24 10.98 6.32
CA LEU A 383 -21.29 9.97 6.75
C LEU A 383 -22.03 8.98 7.66
N TYR A 384 -22.18 7.74 7.20
CA TYR A 384 -22.79 6.65 7.95
C TYR A 384 -21.72 5.66 8.40
N VAL A 385 -21.37 5.73 9.68
CA VAL A 385 -20.49 4.79 10.35
C VAL A 385 -21.33 3.72 11.05
N ASP A 386 -21.22 2.49 10.59
CA ASP A 386 -21.95 1.36 11.11
C ASP A 386 -21.00 0.39 11.83
N ARG A 387 -21.35 -0.02 13.04
CA ARG A 387 -20.62 -1.04 13.82
C ARG A 387 -19.10 -0.79 13.88
N PHE A 388 -18.68 0.46 14.05
CA PHE A 388 -17.31 0.78 14.46
C PHE A 388 -17.10 0.19 15.85
N PHE A 389 -16.01 -0.55 16.11
CA PHE A 389 -15.81 -1.13 17.44
C PHE A 389 -14.40 -0.97 17.97
N CYS A 390 -14.31 -0.76 19.28
CA CYS A 390 -13.05 -0.78 20.00
C CYS A 390 -13.30 -1.13 21.47
N LYS A 391 -12.23 -1.35 22.23
CA LYS A 391 -12.33 -1.43 23.68
C LYS A 391 -12.95 -0.17 24.27
N LYS A 392 -13.75 -0.31 25.32
CA LYS A 392 -14.41 0.79 26.02
C LYS A 392 -13.46 1.93 26.42
N GLU A 393 -12.28 1.58 26.92
CA GLU A 393 -11.22 2.53 27.32
C GLU A 393 -10.77 3.46 26.17
N ASN A 394 -10.82 2.98 24.93
CA ASN A 394 -10.38 3.72 23.74
C ASN A 394 -11.53 4.47 23.04
N MET A 395 -12.80 4.16 23.34
CA MET A 395 -13.96 4.69 22.61
C MET A 395 -14.00 6.21 22.63
N LYS A 396 -13.65 6.83 23.76
CA LYS A 396 -13.61 8.29 23.88
C LYS A 396 -12.65 8.92 22.87
N MET A 397 -11.45 8.35 22.71
CA MET A 397 -10.44 8.86 21.78
C MET A 397 -10.96 8.88 20.34
N TYR A 398 -11.65 7.81 19.90
CA TYR A 398 -12.24 7.75 18.57
C TYR A 398 -13.43 8.70 18.38
N VAL A 399 -14.31 8.79 19.38
CA VAL A 399 -15.45 9.73 19.35
C VAL A 399 -14.97 11.17 19.24
N ASP A 400 -13.92 11.53 19.96
CA ASP A 400 -13.35 12.88 19.91
C ASP A 400 -12.89 13.22 18.47
N GLU A 401 -12.36 12.25 17.69
CA GLU A 401 -12.02 12.48 16.27
C GLU A 401 -13.23 12.70 15.35
N PHE A 402 -14.34 11.98 15.58
CA PHE A 402 -15.60 12.23 14.86
C PHE A 402 -16.20 13.60 15.21
N ASP A 403 -15.97 14.09 16.43
CA ASP A 403 -16.43 15.41 16.84
C ASP A 403 -15.57 16.54 16.24
N ARG A 404 -14.27 16.31 16.05
CA ARG A 404 -13.34 17.29 15.44
C ARG A 404 -13.73 17.72 14.03
N ILE A 405 -14.33 16.84 13.22
CA ILE A 405 -14.75 17.20 11.85
C ILE A 405 -15.98 18.13 11.83
N GLY A 406 -16.64 18.35 12.96
CA GLY A 406 -17.74 19.32 13.10
C GLY A 406 -19.03 18.93 12.39
N TYR A 407 -19.27 17.62 12.20
CA TYR A 407 -20.49 17.15 11.56
C TYR A 407 -21.67 17.18 12.53
N LYS A 408 -22.87 17.44 11.98
CA LYS A 408 -24.10 17.37 12.77
C LYS A 408 -24.49 15.92 13.00
N LYS A 409 -24.60 15.50 14.27
CA LYS A 409 -25.10 14.17 14.65
C LYS A 409 -26.60 14.08 14.35
N LEU A 410 -26.99 13.26 13.37
CA LEU A 410 -28.39 12.97 13.06
C LEU A 410 -28.88 11.75 13.84
N LEU A 411 -28.08 10.67 13.80
CA LEU A 411 -28.31 9.46 14.57
C LEU A 411 -27.00 9.08 15.26
N TRP A 412 -27.07 8.66 16.53
CA TRP A 412 -25.89 8.33 17.32
C TRP A 412 -26.23 7.29 18.39
N ARG A 413 -25.53 6.16 18.39
CA ARG A 413 -25.68 5.09 19.38
C ARG A 413 -24.33 4.48 19.72
N VAL A 414 -24.10 4.27 21.01
CA VAL A 414 -22.99 3.44 21.51
C VAL A 414 -23.60 2.30 22.29
N VAL A 415 -23.30 1.05 21.90
CA VAL A 415 -23.88 -0.15 22.52
C VAL A 415 -22.80 -1.16 22.88
N PRO A 416 -22.98 -1.98 23.93
CA PRO A 416 -22.08 -3.09 24.21
C PRO A 416 -22.08 -4.11 23.08
N LYS A 417 -20.89 -4.61 22.74
CA LYS A 417 -20.70 -5.70 21.78
C LYS A 417 -20.90 -7.04 22.50
N LYS A 418 -22.04 -7.70 22.26
CA LYS A 418 -22.50 -8.88 23.04
C LYS A 418 -22.02 -10.25 22.54
N ASP A 419 -21.31 -10.30 21.41
CA ASP A 419 -20.82 -11.54 20.79
C ASP A 419 -19.56 -12.10 21.48
N LYS A 420 -18.93 -11.34 22.38
CA LYS A 420 -17.76 -11.75 23.16
C LYS A 420 -17.85 -11.29 24.62
N LEU A 421 -17.08 -11.95 25.48
CA LEU A 421 -16.86 -11.59 26.89
C LEU A 421 -15.97 -10.33 27.07
N ASP A 422 -15.53 -9.72 25.96
CA ASP A 422 -14.67 -8.53 25.97
C ASP A 422 -15.48 -7.25 26.19
N ASP A 423 -14.91 -6.26 26.90
CA ASP A 423 -15.49 -4.92 27.13
C ASP A 423 -15.36 -4.03 25.87
N GLU A 424 -15.86 -4.54 24.74
CA GLU A 424 -15.92 -3.84 23.45
C GLU A 424 -17.25 -3.10 23.31
N LEU A 425 -17.21 -1.94 22.68
CA LEU A 425 -18.37 -1.12 22.35
C LEU A 425 -18.49 -0.98 20.83
N PHE A 426 -19.72 -1.02 20.32
CA PHE A 426 -20.05 -0.56 18.98
C PHE A 426 -20.48 0.90 18.99
N LEU A 427 -19.93 1.70 18.08
CA LEU A 427 -20.43 3.01 17.68
C LEU A 427 -21.18 2.90 16.36
N LEU A 428 -22.38 3.46 16.32
CA LEU A 428 -23.17 3.65 15.11
C LEU A 428 -23.56 5.13 15.03
N ALA A 429 -23.19 5.78 13.93
CA ALA A 429 -23.38 7.20 13.76
C ALA A 429 -23.80 7.54 12.33
N VAL A 430 -24.79 8.41 12.19
CA VAL A 430 -25.12 9.08 10.93
C VAL A 430 -24.91 10.56 11.14
N LEU A 431 -23.97 11.11 10.40
CA LEU A 431 -23.43 12.44 10.56
C LEU A 431 -23.67 13.24 9.27
N GLU A 432 -24.15 14.48 9.37
CA GLU A 432 -24.32 15.37 8.21
C GLU A 432 -23.15 16.34 8.11
N LYS A 433 -22.51 16.39 6.93
CA LYS A 433 -21.44 17.34 6.60
C LYS A 433 -21.96 18.79 6.65
N PRO A 434 -21.31 19.72 7.38
CA PRO A 434 -21.71 21.12 7.39
C PRO A 434 -21.39 21.79 6.05
N VAL A 435 -21.99 22.95 5.80
CA VAL A 435 -21.54 23.84 4.72
C VAL A 435 -20.36 24.64 5.27
N ARG A 436 -19.20 24.53 4.62
CA ARG A 436 -18.01 25.33 4.94
C ARG A 436 -17.80 26.33 3.79
N GLY A 437 -17.60 27.59 4.15
CA GLY A 437 -17.42 28.72 3.21
C GLY A 437 -16.00 28.83 2.70
#